data_AF-A0A503HSS8-F1
#
_entry.id   AF-A0A503HSS8-F1
#
_cell.length_a   1.000
_cell.length_b   1.000
_cell.length_c   1.000
_cell.angle_alpha   90.00
_cell.angle_beta   90.00
_cell.angle_gamma   90.00
#
_symmetry.space_group_name_H-M   'P 1'
#
loop_
_entity.id
_entity.type
_entity.pdbx_description
1 polymer ?
#
loop_
_entity_poly.entity_id
_entity_poly.type
_entity_poly.pdbx_seq_one_letter_code
_entity_poly.pdbx_strand_id
1 'polypeptide(L)'
;MMTGKRLVISALVLALVQIGFLSWIIAGRAAILRNGKEVLLKIEPVDPRDLLRGDYIILGYAISRIPVKMIANIPAGKFSSDDTSIVVRLKKGADGYWTPTTAWLGKAPAPAAADEADIAGHVAEGWDLRSEGMTIAPDYGIERFYLPEGEGMAIQSDMRVRPFGIRLALASDGTAQIKALVDGDKTLFEEPLY
;
A
#
# COMPACT_ATOMS: atom_id res chain seq x y z
N MET A 1 -30.03 18.44 -37.07
CA MET A 1 -30.60 18.69 -35.73
C MET A 1 -30.88 17.35 -35.06
N MET A 2 -30.20 17.01 -33.96
CA MET A 2 -30.55 15.81 -33.19
C MET A 2 -31.91 16.04 -32.52
N THR A 3 -32.91 15.20 -32.82
CA THR A 3 -34.23 15.23 -32.19
C THR A 3 -34.09 15.12 -30.67
N GLY A 4 -34.78 15.96 -29.87
CA GLY A 4 -34.62 16.03 -28.41
C GLY A 4 -34.69 14.69 -27.66
N LYS A 5 -35.47 13.72 -28.17
CA LYS A 5 -35.49 12.34 -27.63
C LYS A 5 -34.13 11.64 -27.70
N ARG A 6 -33.35 11.86 -28.78
CA ARG A 6 -32.00 11.27 -28.92
C ARG A 6 -31.03 11.86 -27.90
N LEU A 7 -31.14 13.15 -27.59
CA LEU A 7 -30.31 13.80 -26.57
C LEU A 7 -30.62 13.27 -25.17
N VAL A 8 -31.89 13.07 -24.83
CA VAL A 8 -32.29 12.48 -23.54
C VAL A 8 -31.78 11.04 -23.41
N ILE A 9 -31.89 10.23 -24.46
CA ILE A 9 -31.36 8.86 -24.47
C ILE A 9 -29.84 8.88 -24.29
N SER A 10 -29.13 9.74 -25.02
CA SER A 10 -27.68 9.89 -24.88
C SER A 10 -27.27 10.32 -23.46
N ALA A 11 -28.00 11.26 -22.84
CA ALA A 11 -27.74 11.69 -21.48
C ALA A 11 -27.97 10.58 -20.45
N LEU A 12 -29.03 9.78 -20.61
CA LEU A 12 -29.30 8.62 -19.75
C LEU A 12 -28.22 7.55 -19.87
N VAL A 13 -27.78 7.25 -21.10
CA VAL A 13 -26.69 6.29 -21.32
C VAL A 13 -25.40 6.79 -20.67
N LEU A 14 -25.07 8.07 -20.83
CA LEU A 14 -23.89 8.66 -20.20
C LEU A 14 -23.95 8.56 -18.66
N ALA A 15 -25.10 8.89 -18.07
CA ALA A 15 -25.30 8.80 -16.63
C ALA A 15 -25.14 7.36 -16.12
N LEU A 16 -25.71 6.37 -16.84
CA LEU A 16 -25.55 4.96 -16.50
C LEU A 16 -24.09 4.49 -16.60
N VAL A 17 -23.35 4.95 -17.61
CA VAL A 17 -21.93 4.64 -17.75
C VAL A 17 -21.14 5.24 -16.59
N GLN A 18 -21.42 6.49 -16.18
CA GLN A 18 -20.75 7.13 -15.04
C GLN A 18 -21.05 6.42 -13.72
N ILE A 19 -22.31 6.07 -13.45
CA ILE A 19 -22.72 5.32 -12.25
C ILE A 19 -22.07 3.93 -12.24
N GLY A 20 -22.08 3.24 -13.39
CA GLY A 20 -21.44 1.93 -13.54
C GLY A 20 -19.92 2.01 -13.29
N PHE A 21 -19.26 3.04 -13.80
CA PHE A 21 -17.83 3.27 -13.59
C PHE A 21 -17.49 3.52 -12.11
N LEU A 22 -18.24 4.39 -11.42
CA LEU A 22 -18.06 4.64 -9.99
C LEU A 22 -18.31 3.36 -9.16
N SER A 23 -19.37 2.63 -9.48
CA SER A 23 -19.71 1.38 -8.81
C SER A 23 -18.61 0.31 -8.98
N TRP A 24 -17.99 0.25 -10.17
CA TRP A 24 -16.88 -0.65 -10.46
C TRP A 24 -15.67 -0.37 -9.56
N ILE A 25 -15.32 0.90 -9.36
CA ILE A 25 -14.19 1.30 -8.49
C ILE A 25 -14.42 0.83 -7.05
N ILE A 26 -15.62 1.05 -6.52
CA ILE A 26 -15.99 0.63 -5.15
C ILE A 26 -15.97 -0.90 -5.03
N ALA A 27 -16.57 -1.60 -5.98
CA ALA A 27 -16.59 -3.05 -6.00
C ALA A 27 -15.19 -3.67 -6.08
N GLY A 28 -14.27 -3.04 -6.82
CA GLY A 28 -12.87 -3.43 -6.90
C GLY A 28 -12.17 -3.38 -5.54
N ARG A 29 -12.30 -2.26 -4.80
CA ARG A 29 -11.73 -2.13 -3.45
C ARG A 29 -12.32 -3.14 -2.47
N ALA A 30 -13.64 -3.27 -2.46
CA ALA A 30 -14.32 -4.24 -1.60
C ALA A 30 -13.91 -5.69 -1.92
N ALA A 31 -13.64 -6.01 -3.18
CA ALA A 31 -13.16 -7.34 -3.56
C ALA A 31 -11.75 -7.62 -3.00
N ILE A 32 -10.86 -6.63 -2.96
CA ILE A 32 -9.52 -6.78 -2.36
C ILE A 32 -9.66 -7.01 -0.85
N LEU A 33 -10.46 -6.22 -0.15
CA LEU A 33 -10.65 -6.39 1.31
C LEU A 33 -11.27 -7.75 1.69
N ARG A 34 -12.08 -8.33 0.80
CA ARG A 34 -12.76 -9.62 1.01
C ARG A 34 -11.94 -10.83 0.61
N ASN A 35 -11.26 -10.77 -0.54
CA ASN A 35 -10.61 -11.93 -1.17
C ASN A 35 -9.08 -11.81 -1.23
N GLY A 36 -8.53 -10.65 -0.90
CA GLY A 36 -7.11 -10.40 -0.89
C GLY A 36 -6.39 -11.21 0.18
N LYS A 37 -5.11 -11.49 -0.07
CA LYS A 37 -4.25 -12.19 0.88
C LYS A 37 -3.93 -11.27 2.05
N GLU A 38 -4.22 -11.74 3.27
CA GLU A 38 -3.93 -10.95 4.47
C GLU A 38 -2.45 -10.98 4.83
N VAL A 39 -1.88 -9.79 4.98
CA VAL A 39 -0.49 -9.56 5.34
C VAL A 39 -0.43 -8.63 6.54
N LEU A 40 0.31 -9.03 7.57
CA LEU A 40 0.51 -8.24 8.77
C LEU A 40 1.89 -7.57 8.72
N LEU A 41 1.92 -6.25 8.58
CA LEU A 41 3.16 -5.47 8.62
C LEU A 41 3.34 -4.85 10.00
N LYS A 42 4.60 -4.81 10.46
CA LYS A 42 4.97 -4.10 11.68
C LYS A 42 5.15 -2.62 11.36
N ILE A 43 4.58 -1.77 12.21
CA ILE A 43 4.69 -0.32 12.05
C ILE A 43 5.95 0.17 12.78
N GLU A 44 6.70 1.04 12.10
CA GLU A 44 7.79 1.81 12.67
C GLU A 44 7.27 3.19 13.09
N PRO A 45 7.60 3.66 14.30
CA PRO A 45 7.17 4.97 14.77
C PRO A 45 7.81 6.08 13.94
N VAL A 46 6.97 6.97 13.39
CA VAL A 46 7.40 8.17 12.64
C VAL A 46 7.20 9.42 13.50
N ASP A 47 8.21 10.28 13.54
CA ASP A 47 8.18 11.57 14.26
C ASP A 47 7.18 12.54 13.58
N PRO A 48 6.14 13.04 14.27
CA PRO A 48 5.12 13.87 13.65
C PRO A 48 5.67 15.22 13.19
N ARG A 49 5.40 15.54 11.92
CA ARG A 49 5.51 16.90 11.38
C ARG A 49 4.28 17.25 10.55
N ASP A 50 3.13 17.45 11.20
CA ASP A 50 2.08 18.34 10.70
C ASP A 50 1.01 18.54 11.81
N LEU A 51 0.80 19.78 12.27
CA LEU A 51 -0.20 20.11 13.31
C LEU A 51 -1.51 20.66 12.72
N LEU A 52 -1.60 20.81 11.39
CA LEU A 52 -2.64 21.65 10.77
C LEU A 52 -3.53 20.94 9.73
N ARG A 53 -3.44 19.61 9.60
CA ARG A 53 -4.07 18.89 8.48
C ARG A 53 -5.01 17.74 8.92
N GLY A 54 -5.49 17.78 10.16
CA GLY A 54 -6.36 16.77 10.77
C GLY A 54 -5.59 15.61 11.42
N ASP A 55 -6.32 14.65 12.03
CA ASP A 55 -5.75 13.49 12.71
C ASP A 55 -5.48 12.33 11.73
N TYR A 56 -4.30 12.32 11.12
CA TYR A 56 -3.78 11.14 10.43
C TYR A 56 -2.43 10.76 11.01
N ILE A 57 -2.13 9.46 11.01
CA ILE A 57 -0.81 8.95 11.38
C ILE A 57 -0.05 8.55 10.12
N ILE A 58 1.23 8.91 10.07
CA ILE A 58 2.16 8.42 9.05
C ILE A 58 2.68 7.08 9.53
N LEU A 59 2.51 6.05 8.70
CA LEU A 59 2.90 4.70 8.97
C LEU A 59 4.24 4.42 8.29
N GLY A 60 5.29 4.21 9.09
CA GLY A 60 6.56 3.69 8.61
C GLY A 60 6.52 2.16 8.58
N TYR A 61 7.15 1.54 7.59
CA TYR A 61 7.27 0.09 7.51
C TYR A 61 8.69 -0.32 7.16
N ALA A 62 9.09 -1.53 7.53
CA ALA A 62 10.35 -2.13 7.07
C ALA A 62 10.44 -2.22 5.54
N ILE A 63 9.29 -2.37 4.87
CA ILE A 63 9.20 -2.40 3.40
C ILE A 63 9.39 -1.03 2.75
N SER A 64 9.32 0.06 3.52
CA SER A 64 9.54 1.44 3.05
C SER A 64 11.02 1.80 2.91
N ARG A 65 11.94 0.92 3.33
CA ARG A 65 13.39 1.08 3.12
C ARG A 65 13.98 -0.21 2.58
N ILE A 66 14.15 -0.26 1.26
CA ILE A 66 14.68 -1.44 0.58
C ILE A 66 16.15 -1.21 0.24
N PRO A 67 17.08 -1.99 0.79
CA PRO A 67 18.48 -1.95 0.38
C PRO A 67 18.62 -2.31 -1.11
N VAL A 68 19.50 -1.59 -1.83
CA VAL A 68 19.78 -1.83 -3.25
C VAL A 68 20.19 -3.28 -3.51
N LYS A 69 20.94 -3.91 -2.59
CA LYS A 69 21.29 -5.34 -2.66
C LYS A 69 20.11 -6.32 -2.69
N MET A 70 18.93 -5.90 -2.23
CA MET A 70 17.72 -6.73 -2.24
C MET A 70 17.03 -6.71 -3.62
N ILE A 71 17.37 -5.74 -4.47
CA ILE A 71 16.81 -5.58 -5.80
C ILE A 71 17.57 -6.50 -6.76
N ALA A 72 16.94 -7.57 -7.21
CA ALA A 72 17.63 -8.62 -7.95
C ALA A 72 17.90 -8.29 -9.43
N ASN A 73 17.25 -7.27 -10.00
CA ASN A 73 17.25 -7.00 -11.44
C ASN A 73 17.75 -5.60 -11.83
N ILE A 74 18.68 -5.02 -11.08
CA ILE A 74 19.29 -3.75 -11.46
C ILE A 74 20.17 -3.95 -12.72
N PRO A 75 19.88 -3.25 -13.84
CA PRO A 75 20.70 -3.34 -15.04
C PRO A 75 22.15 -2.87 -14.80
N ALA A 76 23.12 -3.54 -15.42
CA ALA A 76 24.52 -3.14 -15.32
C ALA A 76 24.73 -1.71 -15.85
N GLY A 77 25.42 -0.87 -15.07
CA GLY A 77 25.64 0.53 -15.39
C GLY A 77 24.49 1.48 -15.04
N LYS A 78 23.39 0.98 -14.44
CA LYS A 78 22.33 1.83 -13.90
C LYS A 78 22.68 2.29 -12.49
N PHE A 79 22.86 3.60 -12.33
CA PHE A 79 23.29 4.22 -11.08
C PHE A 79 22.21 5.05 -10.39
N SER A 80 21.07 5.25 -11.06
CA SER A 80 19.90 5.96 -10.54
C SER A 80 18.63 5.17 -10.83
N SER A 81 17.61 5.27 -9.97
CA SER A 81 16.26 4.83 -10.32
C SER A 81 15.65 5.72 -11.39
N ASP A 82 14.81 5.11 -12.22
CA ASP A 82 13.86 5.84 -13.07
C ASP A 82 12.51 5.85 -12.34
N ASP A 83 11.58 6.67 -12.82
CA ASP A 83 10.19 6.61 -12.38
C ASP A 83 9.55 5.28 -12.80
N THR A 84 9.37 4.36 -11.84
CA THR A 84 9.00 2.98 -12.18
C THR A 84 8.25 2.25 -11.06
N SER A 85 7.52 1.19 -11.40
CA SER A 85 6.93 0.31 -10.39
C SER A 85 8.00 -0.59 -9.78
N ILE A 86 7.79 -1.03 -8.56
CA ILE A 86 8.60 -2.04 -7.90
C ILE A 86 7.68 -3.09 -7.30
N VAL A 87 8.11 -4.34 -7.33
CA VAL A 87 7.45 -5.43 -6.60
C VAL A 87 8.39 -5.90 -5.51
N VAL A 88 7.91 -5.95 -4.28
CA VAL A 88 8.65 -6.46 -3.13
C VAL A 88 7.99 -7.74 -2.66
N ARG A 89 8.79 -8.80 -2.55
CA ARG A 89 8.37 -10.06 -1.98
C ARG A 89 8.48 -10.02 -0.47
N LEU A 90 7.42 -10.48 0.17
CA LEU A 90 7.29 -10.59 1.60
C LEU A 90 7.20 -12.06 1.98
N LYS A 91 7.80 -12.40 3.12
CA LYS A 91 7.66 -13.71 3.73
C LYS A 91 7.19 -13.56 5.17
N LYS A 92 6.29 -14.44 5.59
CA LYS A 92 5.79 -14.46 6.96
C LYS A 92 6.87 -14.96 7.92
N GLY A 93 7.23 -14.14 8.90
CA GLY A 93 8.11 -14.48 10.01
C GLY A 93 7.43 -15.35 11.06
N ALA A 94 8.23 -15.89 11.98
CA ALA A 94 7.74 -16.72 13.09
C ALA A 94 6.90 -15.93 14.10
N ASP A 95 7.10 -14.61 14.17
CA ASP A 95 6.33 -13.66 14.96
C ASP A 95 4.99 -13.26 14.31
N GLY A 96 4.69 -13.80 13.12
CA GLY A 96 3.46 -13.53 12.36
C GLY A 96 3.53 -12.28 11.49
N TYR A 97 4.57 -11.45 11.64
CA TYR A 97 4.80 -10.27 10.81
C TYR A 97 5.47 -10.65 9.49
N TRP A 98 5.15 -9.91 8.43
CA TRP A 98 5.73 -10.13 7.12
C TRP A 98 6.90 -9.19 6.88
N THR A 99 8.02 -9.75 6.41
CA THR A 99 9.26 -9.02 6.18
C THR A 99 9.69 -9.09 4.72
N PRO A 100 10.30 -8.02 4.17
CA PRO A 100 10.79 -8.02 2.80
C PRO A 100 11.97 -8.99 2.64
N THR A 101 11.96 -9.76 1.55
CA THR A 101 13.02 -10.73 1.21
C THR A 101 13.76 -10.34 -0.06
N THR A 102 13.03 -10.05 -1.13
CA THR A 102 13.58 -9.73 -2.45
C THR A 102 12.72 -8.68 -3.13
N ALA A 103 13.32 -7.82 -3.96
CA ALA A 103 12.60 -6.84 -4.75
C ALA A 103 12.99 -6.89 -6.23
N TRP A 104 12.08 -6.42 -7.10
CA TRP A 104 12.31 -6.26 -8.53
C TRP A 104 11.72 -4.95 -9.02
N LEU A 105 12.50 -4.20 -9.80
CA LEU A 105 11.96 -3.09 -10.57
C LEU A 105 11.06 -3.64 -11.68
N GLY A 106 9.87 -3.09 -11.85
CA GLY A 106 8.84 -3.56 -12.76
C GLY A 106 8.00 -4.68 -12.16
N LYS A 107 8.20 -5.92 -12.64
CA LYS A 107 7.42 -7.11 -12.26
C LYS A 107 8.34 -8.20 -11.68
N ALA A 108 7.81 -8.97 -10.74
CA ALA A 108 8.47 -10.18 -10.26
C ALA A 108 8.54 -11.24 -11.38
N PRO A 109 9.63 -12.02 -11.46
CA PRO A 109 9.83 -13.02 -12.52
C PRO A 109 8.93 -14.26 -12.36
N ALA A 110 8.46 -14.53 -11.15
CA ALA A 110 7.57 -15.64 -10.83
C ALA A 110 6.55 -15.17 -9.80
N PRO A 111 5.32 -15.73 -9.78
CA PRO A 111 4.34 -15.40 -8.76
C PRO A 111 4.81 -15.84 -7.36
N ALA A 112 4.34 -15.15 -6.32
CA ALA A 112 4.60 -15.52 -4.94
C ALA A 112 4.04 -16.93 -4.60
N ALA A 113 4.81 -17.68 -3.79
CA ALA A 113 4.35 -18.95 -3.23
C ALA A 113 3.22 -18.76 -2.20
N ALA A 114 2.63 -19.87 -1.72
CA ALA A 114 1.52 -19.81 -0.75
C ALA A 114 1.92 -19.16 0.59
N ASP A 115 3.18 -19.25 1.01
CA ASP A 115 3.75 -18.61 2.21
C ASP A 115 4.42 -17.25 1.94
N GLU A 116 4.39 -16.79 0.69
CA GLU A 116 4.97 -15.52 0.25
C GLU A 116 3.89 -14.57 -0.28
N ALA A 117 4.13 -13.27 -0.27
CA ALA A 117 3.21 -12.32 -0.87
C ALA A 117 4.00 -11.24 -1.60
N ASP A 118 3.53 -10.83 -2.77
CA ASP A 118 4.14 -9.75 -3.52
C ASP A 118 3.32 -8.48 -3.26
N ILE A 119 3.99 -7.40 -2.85
CA ILE A 119 3.41 -6.06 -2.72
C ILE A 119 3.96 -5.17 -3.83
N ALA A 120 3.08 -4.50 -4.55
CA ALA A 120 3.42 -3.56 -5.59
C ALA A 120 3.52 -2.15 -5.00
N GLY A 121 4.57 -1.43 -5.36
CA GLY A 121 4.80 -0.04 -5.02
C GLY A 121 5.39 0.73 -6.19
N HIS A 122 5.75 1.97 -5.93
CA HIS A 122 6.28 2.90 -6.91
C HIS A 122 7.54 3.58 -6.38
N VAL A 123 8.54 3.71 -7.24
CA VAL A 123 9.82 4.34 -6.93
C VAL A 123 9.97 5.52 -7.87
N ALA A 124 10.11 6.71 -7.29
CA ALA A 124 10.37 7.92 -8.04
C ALA A 124 11.74 7.89 -8.73
N GLU A 125 11.94 8.74 -9.73
CA GLU A 125 13.26 8.96 -10.33
C GLU A 125 14.26 9.55 -9.32
N GLY A 126 15.54 9.20 -9.46
CA GLY A 126 16.64 9.91 -8.79
C GLY A 126 17.22 9.24 -7.54
N TRP A 127 16.77 8.04 -7.16
CA TRP A 127 17.39 7.28 -6.07
C TRP A 127 18.74 6.70 -6.47
N ASP A 128 19.76 6.81 -5.60
CA ASP A 128 21.09 6.26 -5.86
C ASP A 128 21.09 4.72 -5.77
N LEU A 129 21.49 4.07 -6.87
CA LEU A 129 21.61 2.62 -7.00
C LEU A 129 23.06 2.13 -7.06
N ARG A 130 24.05 3.01 -6.87
CA ARG A 130 25.48 2.68 -7.05
C ARG A 130 26.03 1.71 -6.01
N SER A 131 25.53 1.80 -4.78
CA SER A 131 26.05 1.04 -3.65
C SER A 131 24.98 0.13 -3.08
N GLU A 132 25.35 -1.13 -2.87
CA GLU A 132 24.51 -2.15 -2.23
C GLU A 132 23.97 -1.76 -0.85
N GLY A 133 24.67 -0.87 -0.14
CA GLY A 133 24.27 -0.36 1.16
C GLY A 133 23.29 0.82 1.11
N MET A 134 23.08 1.43 -0.06
CA MET A 134 22.07 2.47 -0.22
C MET A 134 20.68 1.85 -0.14
N THR A 135 19.71 2.66 0.29
CA THR A 135 18.31 2.24 0.40
C THR A 135 17.44 3.13 -0.47
N ILE A 136 16.48 2.53 -1.13
CA ILE A 136 15.39 3.24 -1.79
C ILE A 136 14.13 3.19 -0.93
N ALA A 137 13.25 4.17 -1.09
CA ALA A 137 11.96 4.20 -0.41
C ALA A 137 10.81 4.15 -1.42
N PRO A 138 10.25 2.96 -1.69
CA PRO A 138 9.03 2.83 -2.47
C PRO A 138 7.82 3.39 -1.73
N ASP A 139 6.88 3.95 -2.48
CA ASP A 139 5.53 4.31 -2.02
C ASP A 139 4.55 3.20 -2.40
N TYR A 140 3.74 2.77 -1.43
CA TYR A 140 2.76 1.69 -1.59
C TYR A 140 1.32 2.18 -1.48
N GLY A 141 1.10 3.48 -1.25
CA GLY A 141 -0.22 4.08 -1.01
C GLY A 141 -0.88 3.70 0.33
N ILE A 142 -0.11 3.15 1.28
CA ILE A 142 -0.56 2.69 2.61
C ILE A 142 0.19 3.37 3.77
N GLU A 143 0.96 4.41 3.46
CA GLU A 143 1.77 5.19 4.40
C GLU A 143 0.93 6.14 5.24
N ARG A 144 -0.35 6.33 4.89
CA ARG A 144 -1.27 7.24 5.59
C ARG A 144 -2.47 6.47 6.08
N PHE A 145 -2.78 6.65 7.35
CA PHE A 145 -3.97 6.08 7.96
C PHE A 145 -4.76 7.18 8.68
N TYR A 146 -6.03 7.31 8.32
CA TYR A 146 -6.90 8.36 8.79
C TYR A 146 -7.70 7.85 9.98
N LEU A 147 -7.65 8.58 11.09
CA LEU A 147 -8.34 8.24 12.32
C LEU A 147 -9.51 9.20 12.55
N PRO A 148 -10.50 8.81 13.37
CA PRO A 148 -11.46 9.75 13.92
C PRO A 148 -10.74 10.90 14.63
N GLU A 149 -11.33 12.10 14.56
CA GLU A 149 -10.78 13.30 15.20
C GLU A 149 -10.63 13.10 16.71
N GLY A 150 -9.44 13.40 17.24
CA GLY A 150 -9.08 13.29 18.66
C GLY A 150 -8.35 12.01 19.05
N GLU A 151 -8.30 10.99 18.18
CA GLU A 151 -7.65 9.69 18.50
C GLU A 151 -6.19 9.59 18.05
N GLY A 152 -5.74 10.44 17.12
CA GLY A 152 -4.43 10.33 16.48
C GLY A 152 -3.26 10.43 17.46
N MET A 153 -3.30 11.42 18.35
CA MET A 153 -2.21 11.71 19.29
C MET A 153 -2.01 10.61 20.35
N ALA A 154 -3.09 10.00 20.84
CA ALA A 154 -3.03 8.94 21.84
C ALA A 154 -2.42 7.67 21.24
N ILE A 155 -2.92 7.26 20.07
CA ILE A 155 -2.39 6.12 19.33
C ILE A 155 -0.92 6.34 18.97
N GLN A 156 -0.55 7.53 18.48
CA GLN A 156 0.83 7.84 18.12
C GLN A 156 1.79 7.80 19.33
N SER A 157 1.32 8.27 20.50
CA SER A 157 2.10 8.18 21.73
C SER A 157 2.31 6.73 22.15
N ASP A 158 1.27 5.90 22.04
CA ASP A 158 1.33 4.47 22.33
C ASP A 158 2.29 3.72 21.38
N MET A 159 2.32 4.09 20.09
CA MET A 159 3.23 3.51 19.09
C MET A 159 4.72 3.72 19.42
N ARG A 160 5.06 4.71 20.25
CA ARG A 160 6.45 4.90 20.72
C ARG A 160 6.83 3.94 21.85
N VAL A 161 5.85 3.38 22.54
CA VAL A 161 6.04 2.58 23.77
C VAL A 161 5.81 1.09 23.49
N ARG A 162 4.92 0.74 22.55
CA ARG A 162 4.59 -0.64 22.21
C ARG A 162 4.47 -0.85 20.69
N PRO A 163 4.69 -2.08 20.18
CA PRO A 163 4.66 -2.36 18.76
C PRO A 163 3.22 -2.43 18.22
N PHE A 164 2.96 -1.69 17.14
CA PHE A 164 1.70 -1.76 16.41
C PHE A 164 1.90 -2.51 15.09
N GLY A 165 0.81 -3.05 14.56
CA GLY A 165 0.76 -3.69 13.26
C GLY A 165 -0.36 -3.14 12.39
N ILE A 166 -0.20 -3.28 11.08
CA ILE A 166 -1.24 -3.02 10.10
C ILE A 166 -1.55 -4.31 9.38
N ARG A 167 -2.82 -4.71 9.41
CA ARG A 167 -3.33 -5.79 8.57
C ARG A 167 -3.70 -5.20 7.23
N LEU A 168 -3.05 -5.70 6.19
CA LEU A 168 -3.30 -5.37 4.80
C LEU A 168 -4.03 -6.51 4.11
N ALA A 169 -4.84 -6.19 3.11
CA ALA A 169 -5.29 -7.12 2.10
C ALA A 169 -4.53 -6.84 0.80
N LEU A 170 -3.84 -7.87 0.28
CA LEU A 170 -3.11 -7.80 -0.98
C LEU A 170 -3.89 -8.47 -2.11
N ALA A 171 -4.11 -7.74 -3.20
CA ALA A 171 -4.63 -8.29 -4.43
C ALA A 171 -3.59 -9.17 -5.15
N SER A 172 -4.03 -9.96 -6.13
CA SER A 172 -3.14 -10.84 -6.92
C SER A 172 -2.11 -10.08 -7.76
N ASP A 173 -2.34 -8.80 -8.03
CA ASP A 173 -1.40 -7.91 -8.73
C ASP A 173 -0.44 -7.17 -7.78
N GLY A 174 -0.56 -7.41 -6.47
CA GLY A 174 0.24 -6.78 -5.42
C GLY A 174 -0.33 -5.46 -4.89
N THR A 175 -1.49 -5.00 -5.37
CA THR A 175 -2.16 -3.81 -4.83
C THR A 175 -2.52 -4.04 -3.36
N ALA A 176 -2.08 -3.15 -2.48
CA ALA A 176 -2.39 -3.19 -1.06
C ALA A 176 -3.59 -2.31 -0.70
N GLN A 177 -4.38 -2.78 0.27
CA GLN A 177 -5.40 -1.99 0.97
C GLN A 177 -5.25 -2.21 2.47
N ILE A 178 -5.39 -1.15 3.26
CA ILE A 178 -5.41 -1.27 4.71
C ILE A 178 -6.74 -1.90 5.11
N LYS A 179 -6.69 -2.90 5.99
CA LYS A 179 -7.86 -3.56 6.54
C LYS A 179 -8.07 -3.20 7.99
N ALA A 180 -6.99 -3.17 8.77
CA ALA A 180 -7.08 -2.86 10.20
C ALA A 180 -5.77 -2.35 10.79
N LEU A 181 -5.89 -1.51 11.81
CA LEU A 181 -4.83 -1.17 12.74
C LEU A 181 -4.92 -2.10 13.96
N VAL A 182 -3.82 -2.76 14.28
CA VAL A 182 -3.74 -3.75 15.38
C VAL A 182 -2.65 -3.39 16.37
N ASP A 183 -2.90 -3.72 17.63
CA ASP A 183 -2.01 -3.56 18.77
C ASP A 183 -1.86 -4.93 19.43
N GLY A 184 -0.78 -5.64 19.07
CA GLY A 184 -0.65 -7.08 19.31
C GLY A 184 -1.83 -7.86 18.70
N ASP A 185 -2.59 -8.54 19.56
CA ASP A 185 -3.76 -9.33 19.17
C ASP A 185 -5.07 -8.51 19.11
N LYS A 186 -5.05 -7.27 19.58
CA LYS A 186 -6.25 -6.42 19.63
C LYS A 186 -6.38 -5.60 18.35
N THR A 187 -7.49 -5.76 17.63
CA THR A 187 -7.88 -4.83 16.56
C THR A 187 -8.37 -3.53 17.18
N LEU A 188 -7.72 -2.41 16.86
CA LEU A 188 -8.10 -1.08 17.33
C LEU A 188 -9.05 -0.39 16.36
N PHE A 189 -8.83 -0.58 15.06
CA PHE A 189 -9.67 -0.06 14.00
C PHE A 189 -9.76 -1.06 12.87
N GLU A 190 -10.93 -1.18 12.26
CA GLU A 190 -11.17 -2.00 11.07
C GLU A 190 -11.91 -1.16 10.03
N GLU A 191 -11.41 -1.20 8.78
CA GLU A 191 -11.99 -0.44 7.69
C GLU A 191 -13.30 -1.11 7.22
N PRO A 192 -14.42 -0.36 7.15
CA PRO A 192 -15.65 -0.91 6.62
C PRO A 192 -15.50 -1.24 5.13
N LEU A 193 -16.21 -2.28 4.69
CA LEU A 193 -16.16 -2.74 3.30
C LEU A 193 -16.83 -1.77 2.30
N TYR A 194 -17.69 -0.87 2.78
CA TYR A 194 -18.56 0.02 1.99
C TYR A 194 -18.73 1.38 2.65
#